data_AF-A0A822AWV0-F1
#
_entry.id   AF-A0A822AWV0-F1
#
_cell.length_a   1.000
_cell.length_b   1.000
_cell.length_c   1.000
_cell.angle_alpha   90.00
_cell.angle_beta   90.00
_cell.angle_gamma   90.00
#
_symmetry.space_group_name_H-M   'P 1'
#
loop_
_entity.id
_entity.type
_entity.pdbx_description
1 polymer ?
#
loop_
_entity_poly.entity_id
_entity_poly.type
_entity_poly.pdbx_seq_one_letter_code
_entity_poly.pdbx_strand_id
1 'polypeptide(L)'
;MVRKKSVSSKVKTRRKAYRRRQEDCSYAMRSWRILILTIKAAKKFLSFKHSNGVAMYTSRRFGTLESDLIHSSHLNFYFRSQLKRKSKIHILNKYHNNSNFRNQYKARSKKQVSKKYKSDPMIRMKTIERAMNWYHKNNTLMRQNSRRLYNQRRRILKKYISIQNHKCIYKQSSLYMNNLNKFRKIIREGPDYVCLSCGLALFRNQVIPFVEEKYIKQNMSYEIKKHIQSYFMYSSSREQKWICKSCSDKIKKRQMPSRAVVNKLKVCEIPSELKRLNNLEKH
;
A
#
# COMPACT_ATOMS: atom_id res chain seq x y z
N MET A 1 16.55 -25.12 -19.58
CA MET A 1 16.77 -23.78 -20.20
C MET A 1 15.56 -23.39 -21.04
N VAL A 2 14.82 -22.33 -20.68
CA VAL A 2 13.63 -21.89 -21.44
C VAL A 2 14.04 -20.95 -22.57
N ARG A 3 14.00 -21.42 -23.83
CA ARG A 3 14.28 -20.59 -25.02
C ARG A 3 13.26 -19.46 -25.12
N LYS A 4 13.73 -18.21 -24.98
CA LYS A 4 12.90 -17.01 -25.14
C LYS A 4 12.41 -16.93 -26.59
N LYS A 5 11.08 -16.93 -26.79
CA LYS A 5 10.46 -16.75 -28.12
C LYS A 5 10.88 -15.40 -28.72
N SER A 6 11.24 -15.41 -30.00
CA SER A 6 11.59 -14.20 -30.76
C SER A 6 10.43 -13.21 -30.81
N VAL A 7 10.75 -11.93 -31.00
CA VAL A 7 9.75 -10.85 -31.06
C VAL A 7 8.72 -11.12 -32.18
N SER A 8 9.16 -11.62 -33.33
CA SER A 8 8.29 -12.01 -34.45
C SER A 8 7.29 -13.12 -34.07
N SER A 9 7.75 -14.13 -33.31
CA SER A 9 6.88 -15.21 -32.82
C SER A 9 5.78 -14.68 -31.89
N LYS A 10 6.11 -13.75 -31.00
CA LYS A 10 5.16 -13.10 -30.07
C LYS A 10 4.13 -12.23 -30.80
N VAL A 11 4.52 -11.52 -31.86
CA VAL A 11 3.61 -10.70 -32.67
C VAL A 11 2.62 -11.59 -33.45
N LYS A 12 3.08 -12.70 -34.04
CA LYS A 12 2.20 -13.66 -34.73
C LYS A 12 1.17 -14.29 -33.77
N THR A 13 1.57 -14.64 -32.54
CA THR A 13 0.63 -15.17 -31.53
C THR A 13 -0.42 -14.15 -31.13
N ARG A 14 -0.03 -12.89 -30.92
CA ARG A 14 -0.97 -11.81 -30.58
C ARG A 14 -1.97 -11.52 -31.70
N ARG A 15 -1.52 -11.50 -32.97
CA ARG A 15 -2.43 -11.33 -34.12
C ARG A 15 -3.44 -12.48 -34.26
N LYS A 16 -3.02 -13.74 -34.05
CA LYS A 16 -3.96 -14.89 -34.04
C LYS A 16 -4.96 -14.80 -32.88
N ALA A 17 -4.51 -14.42 -31.69
CA ALA A 17 -5.39 -14.25 -30.53
C ALA A 17 -6.41 -13.11 -30.71
N TYR A 18 -6.04 -12.04 -31.41
CA TYR A 18 -6.95 -10.94 -31.73
C TYR A 18 -8.02 -11.36 -32.73
N ARG A 19 -7.66 -12.11 -33.79
CA ARG A 19 -8.62 -12.64 -34.76
C ARG A 19 -9.66 -13.57 -34.12
N ARG A 20 -9.24 -14.50 -33.27
CA ARG A 20 -10.17 -15.38 -32.52
C ARG A 20 -11.17 -14.56 -31.69
N ARG A 21 -10.72 -13.52 -30.98
CA ARG A 21 -11.64 -12.67 -30.21
C ARG A 21 -12.64 -11.91 -31.08
N GLN A 22 -12.27 -11.53 -32.30
CA GLN A 22 -13.21 -10.91 -33.23
C GLN A 22 -14.27 -11.91 -33.74
N GLU A 23 -13.86 -13.15 -34.01
CA GLU A 23 -14.76 -14.24 -34.39
C GLU A 23 -15.72 -14.60 -33.24
N ASP A 24 -15.22 -14.71 -32.01
CA ASP A 24 -16.03 -14.97 -30.80
C ASP A 24 -17.06 -13.85 -30.58
N CYS A 25 -16.66 -12.60 -30.78
CA CYS A 25 -17.55 -11.44 -30.64
C CYS A 25 -18.63 -11.43 -31.74
N SER A 26 -18.27 -11.80 -32.97
CA SER A 26 -19.22 -11.95 -34.08
C SER A 26 -20.25 -13.06 -33.80
N TYR A 27 -19.79 -14.20 -33.28
CA TYR A 27 -20.66 -15.31 -32.88
C TYR A 27 -21.61 -14.94 -31.73
N ALA A 28 -21.10 -14.23 -30.72
CA ALA A 28 -21.92 -13.71 -29.62
C ALA A 28 -22.99 -12.72 -30.10
N MET A 29 -22.64 -11.82 -31.03
CA MET A 29 -23.59 -10.88 -31.63
C MET A 29 -24.68 -11.57 -32.46
N ARG A 30 -24.33 -12.64 -33.20
CA ARG A 30 -25.32 -13.47 -33.92
C ARG A 30 -26.26 -14.19 -32.96
N SER A 31 -25.72 -14.80 -31.90
CA SER A 31 -26.50 -15.47 -30.86
C SER A 31 -27.46 -14.52 -30.15
N TRP A 32 -27.03 -13.29 -29.90
CA TRP A 32 -27.87 -12.27 -29.26
C TRP A 32 -29.00 -11.78 -30.17
N ARG A 33 -28.76 -11.68 -31.48
CA ARG A 33 -29.83 -11.39 -32.46
C ARG A 33 -30.89 -12.49 -32.49
N ILE A 34 -30.48 -13.77 -32.46
CA ILE A 34 -31.41 -14.92 -32.42
C ILE A 34 -32.26 -14.87 -31.12
N LEU A 35 -31.65 -14.58 -29.98
CA LEU A 35 -32.37 -14.42 -28.70
C LEU A 35 -33.42 -13.30 -28.76
N ILE A 36 -33.08 -12.16 -29.35
CA ILE A 36 -34.04 -11.03 -29.49
C ILE A 36 -35.21 -11.42 -30.40
N LEU A 37 -34.95 -12.14 -31.50
CA LEU A 37 -35.99 -12.59 -32.42
C LEU A 37 -36.93 -13.62 -31.75
N THR A 38 -36.39 -14.56 -30.99
CA THR A 38 -37.21 -15.56 -30.26
C THR A 38 -38.08 -14.91 -29.18
N ILE A 39 -37.56 -13.93 -28.44
CA ILE A 39 -38.36 -13.17 -27.45
C ILE A 39 -39.48 -12.38 -28.14
N LYS A 40 -39.22 -11.77 -29.30
CA LYS A 40 -40.25 -11.06 -30.07
C LYS A 40 -41.34 -12.00 -30.58
N ALA A 41 -40.96 -13.18 -31.09
CA ALA A 41 -41.90 -14.20 -31.53
C ALA A 41 -42.78 -14.70 -30.37
N ALA A 42 -42.18 -14.98 -29.20
CA ALA A 42 -42.89 -15.41 -28.00
C ALA A 42 -43.90 -14.35 -27.50
N LYS A 43 -43.52 -13.06 -27.51
CA LYS A 43 -44.44 -11.97 -27.16
C LYS A 43 -45.62 -11.88 -28.12
N LYS A 44 -45.38 -12.02 -29.43
CA LYS A 44 -46.44 -12.00 -30.45
C LYS A 44 -47.40 -13.18 -30.28
N PHE A 45 -46.89 -14.36 -29.94
CA PHE A 45 -47.69 -15.55 -29.66
C PHE A 45 -48.55 -15.39 -28.39
N LEU A 46 -47.98 -14.84 -27.32
CA LEU A 46 -48.72 -14.57 -26.07
C LEU A 46 -49.80 -13.49 -26.24
N SER A 47 -49.54 -12.44 -27.03
CA SER A 47 -50.58 -11.44 -27.33
C SER A 47 -51.72 -12.03 -28.15
N PHE A 48 -51.44 -12.97 -29.05
CA PHE A 48 -52.47 -13.64 -29.86
C PHE A 48 -53.38 -14.55 -29.02
N LYS A 49 -52.84 -15.21 -27.99
CA LYS A 49 -53.64 -16.01 -27.04
C LYS A 49 -54.56 -15.17 -26.15
N HIS A 50 -54.17 -13.94 -25.81
CA HIS A 50 -54.95 -13.08 -24.91
C HIS A 50 -56.18 -12.47 -25.60
N SER A 51 -56.15 -12.29 -26.92
CA SER A 51 -57.27 -11.75 -27.71
C SER A 51 -58.40 -12.76 -27.93
N ASN A 52 -58.10 -14.06 -27.92
CA ASN A 52 -59.07 -15.13 -28.24
C ASN A 52 -59.66 -15.80 -26.99
N GLY A 53 -59.35 -15.32 -25.78
CA GLY A 53 -59.68 -16.00 -24.52
C GLY A 53 -60.68 -15.28 -23.60
N VAL A 54 -61.35 -14.20 -24.05
CA VAL A 54 -62.34 -13.48 -23.22
C VAL A 54 -63.75 -13.76 -23.73
N ALA A 55 -64.26 -14.93 -23.39
CA ALA A 55 -65.69 -15.22 -23.35
C ALA A 55 -65.99 -16.02 -22.08
N MET A 56 -67.11 -15.68 -21.42
CA MET A 56 -67.74 -16.32 -20.26
C MET A 56 -67.14 -16.00 -18.86
N TYR A 57 -67.85 -15.20 -18.06
CA TYR A 57 -68.81 -15.70 -17.07
C TYR A 57 -69.55 -14.56 -16.34
N THR A 58 -70.86 -14.76 -16.18
CA THR A 58 -71.89 -13.92 -15.56
C THR A 58 -71.97 -14.07 -14.03
N SER A 59 -72.40 -13.03 -13.30
CA SER A 59 -73.25 -13.06 -12.05
C SER A 59 -73.03 -11.79 -11.22
N ARG A 60 -73.92 -11.28 -10.36
CA ARG A 60 -75.35 -11.49 -10.03
C ARG A 60 -75.70 -10.28 -9.13
N ARG A 61 -76.95 -9.83 -9.17
CA ARG A 61 -77.50 -8.86 -8.19
C ARG A 61 -77.52 -9.47 -6.79
N PHE A 62 -77.06 -8.71 -5.80
CA PHE A 62 -77.55 -8.59 -4.43
C PHE A 62 -77.23 -7.13 -4.05
N GLY A 63 -78.15 -6.29 -3.63
CA GLY A 63 -79.01 -6.41 -2.46
C GLY A 63 -78.66 -5.19 -1.59
N THR A 64 -79.55 -4.19 -1.59
CA THR A 64 -79.43 -2.95 -0.82
C THR A 64 -79.48 -3.23 0.68
N LEU A 65 -78.37 -3.00 1.38
CA LEU A 65 -78.28 -2.70 2.81
C LEU A 65 -76.83 -2.21 3.06
N GLU A 66 -76.64 -1.25 3.95
CA GLU A 66 -75.37 -0.57 4.34
C GLU A 66 -75.02 0.76 3.65
N SER A 67 -75.94 1.74 3.65
CA SER A 67 -75.54 3.15 3.46
C SER A 67 -74.73 3.70 4.65
N ASP A 68 -74.91 3.14 5.85
CA ASP A 68 -74.42 3.76 7.09
C ASP A 68 -73.02 3.25 7.50
N LEU A 69 -72.60 2.07 7.03
CA LEU A 69 -71.24 1.52 7.23
C LEU A 69 -70.22 2.07 6.22
N ILE A 70 -70.67 2.46 5.02
CA ILE A 70 -69.82 3.07 3.99
C ILE A 70 -69.44 4.52 4.36
N HIS A 71 -70.35 5.26 5.02
CA HIS A 71 -70.07 6.63 5.47
C HIS A 71 -68.96 6.67 6.54
N SER A 72 -68.99 5.73 7.48
CA SER A 72 -67.96 5.57 8.53
C SER A 72 -66.58 5.21 7.96
N SER A 73 -66.50 4.27 7.01
CA SER A 73 -65.22 3.85 6.42
C SER A 73 -64.60 4.92 5.51
N HIS A 74 -65.41 5.67 4.76
CA HIS A 74 -64.94 6.75 3.89
C HIS A 74 -64.50 7.99 4.68
N LEU A 75 -65.22 8.36 5.76
CA LEU A 75 -64.77 9.38 6.71
C LEU A 75 -63.45 8.97 7.37
N ASN A 76 -63.33 7.71 7.81
CA ASN A 76 -62.10 7.19 8.43
C ASN A 76 -60.92 7.17 7.43
N PHE A 77 -61.16 6.84 6.16
CA PHE A 77 -60.15 6.94 5.10
C PHE A 77 -59.72 8.39 4.84
N TYR A 78 -60.68 9.32 4.75
CA TYR A 78 -60.42 10.75 4.56
C TYR A 78 -59.63 11.32 5.74
N PHE A 79 -60.05 11.08 6.98
CA PHE A 79 -59.32 11.48 8.18
C PHE A 79 -57.91 10.90 8.24
N ARG A 80 -57.73 9.60 7.93
CA ARG A 80 -56.39 8.96 7.84
C ARG A 80 -55.53 9.59 6.75
N SER A 81 -56.12 9.97 5.62
CA SER A 81 -55.40 10.62 4.51
C SER A 81 -54.94 12.03 4.89
N GLN A 82 -55.77 12.79 5.59
CA GLN A 82 -55.47 14.12 6.11
C GLN A 82 -54.38 14.08 7.19
N LEU A 83 -54.46 13.13 8.13
CA LEU A 83 -53.42 12.94 9.14
C LEU A 83 -52.07 12.56 8.51
N LYS A 84 -52.06 11.68 7.50
CA LYS A 84 -50.85 11.35 6.72
C LYS A 84 -50.29 12.58 6.00
N ARG A 85 -51.14 13.45 5.45
CA ARG A 85 -50.73 14.69 4.78
C ARG A 85 -50.12 15.68 5.77
N LYS A 86 -50.78 15.95 6.90
CA LYS A 86 -50.27 16.80 7.98
C LYS A 86 -48.93 16.28 8.53
N SER A 87 -48.81 14.96 8.74
CA SER A 87 -47.57 14.32 9.17
C SER A 87 -46.43 14.48 8.15
N LYS A 88 -46.70 14.30 6.86
CA LYS A 88 -45.70 14.53 5.78
C LYS A 88 -45.21 15.97 5.76
N ILE A 89 -46.12 16.93 5.84
CA ILE A 89 -45.78 18.37 5.88
C ILE A 89 -44.92 18.66 7.11
N HIS A 90 -45.29 18.14 8.28
CA HIS A 90 -44.50 18.29 9.51
C HIS A 90 -43.08 17.72 9.35
N ILE A 91 -42.93 16.50 8.80
CA ILE A 91 -41.61 15.89 8.57
C ILE A 91 -40.77 16.71 7.57
N LEU A 92 -41.39 17.23 6.51
CA LEU A 92 -40.71 18.08 5.52
C LEU A 92 -40.25 19.39 6.16
N ASN A 93 -41.12 20.07 6.90
CA ASN A 93 -40.77 21.30 7.62
C ASN A 93 -39.63 21.04 8.62
N LYS A 94 -39.68 19.93 9.35
CA LYS A 94 -38.61 19.51 10.26
C LYS A 94 -37.30 19.20 9.52
N TYR A 95 -37.35 18.61 8.33
CA TYR A 95 -36.18 18.34 7.49
C TYR A 95 -35.50 19.62 6.98
N HIS A 96 -36.29 20.63 6.60
CA HIS A 96 -35.78 21.92 6.15
C HIS A 96 -35.22 22.74 7.32
N ASN A 97 -35.95 22.84 8.44
CA ASN A 97 -35.64 23.79 9.51
C ASN A 97 -34.68 23.24 10.58
N ASN A 98 -34.45 21.92 10.65
CA ASN A 98 -33.56 21.33 11.65
C ASN A 98 -32.41 20.54 11.00
N SER A 99 -31.19 21.07 11.08
CA SER A 99 -29.98 20.47 10.50
C SER A 99 -29.64 19.10 11.12
N ASN A 100 -29.80 18.96 12.44
CA ASN A 100 -29.55 17.71 13.16
C ASN A 100 -30.51 16.61 12.70
N PHE A 101 -31.80 16.92 12.62
CA PHE A 101 -32.80 15.99 12.10
C PHE A 101 -32.52 15.63 10.63
N ARG A 102 -32.16 16.60 9.79
CA ARG A 102 -31.79 16.39 8.38
C ARG A 102 -30.62 15.42 8.23
N ASN A 103 -29.57 15.61 9.02
CA ASN A 103 -28.37 14.78 8.99
C ASN A 103 -28.67 13.35 9.48
N GLN A 104 -29.40 13.21 10.59
CA GLN A 104 -29.83 11.90 11.08
C GLN A 104 -30.74 11.17 10.08
N TYR A 105 -31.68 11.88 9.46
CA TYR A 105 -32.56 11.33 8.43
C TYR A 105 -31.78 10.86 7.20
N LYS A 106 -30.82 11.65 6.72
CA LYS A 106 -29.91 11.27 5.62
C LYS A 106 -29.08 10.03 5.97
N ALA A 107 -28.52 9.96 7.18
CA ALA A 107 -27.73 8.82 7.63
C ALA A 107 -28.57 7.53 7.69
N ARG A 108 -29.76 7.59 8.30
CA ARG A 108 -30.71 6.46 8.38
C ARG A 108 -31.14 6.00 6.98
N SER A 109 -31.49 6.95 6.11
CA SER A 109 -31.88 6.66 4.73
C SER A 109 -30.76 5.98 3.94
N LYS A 110 -29.51 6.49 4.02
CA LYS A 110 -28.33 5.86 3.40
C LYS A 110 -28.13 4.42 3.89
N LYS A 111 -28.26 4.18 5.20
CA LYS A 111 -28.11 2.83 5.79
C LYS A 111 -29.20 1.88 5.29
N GLN A 112 -30.45 2.32 5.22
CA GLN A 112 -31.57 1.52 4.71
C GLN A 112 -31.43 1.21 3.22
N VAL A 113 -31.09 2.20 2.39
CA VAL A 113 -30.86 2.00 0.94
C VAL A 113 -29.71 1.04 0.69
N SER A 114 -28.60 1.18 1.44
CA SER A 114 -27.47 0.25 1.36
C SER A 114 -27.87 -1.18 1.74
N LYS A 115 -28.64 -1.35 2.81
CA LYS A 115 -29.16 -2.68 3.21
C LYS A 115 -30.06 -3.28 2.13
N LYS A 116 -31.00 -2.51 1.57
CA LYS A 116 -31.90 -2.96 0.50
C LYS A 116 -31.13 -3.33 -0.77
N TYR A 117 -30.15 -2.52 -1.18
CA TYR A 117 -29.32 -2.78 -2.35
C TYR A 117 -28.49 -4.06 -2.23
N LYS A 118 -28.04 -4.40 -1.02
CA LYS A 118 -27.29 -5.65 -0.75
C LYS A 118 -28.18 -6.89 -0.69
N SER A 119 -29.39 -6.76 -0.15
CA SER A 119 -30.30 -7.89 0.12
C SER A 119 -31.20 -8.25 -1.05
N ASP A 120 -31.61 -7.28 -1.88
CA ASP A 120 -32.57 -7.50 -2.97
C ASP A 120 -31.88 -7.33 -4.35
N PRO A 121 -31.70 -8.43 -5.10
CA PRO A 121 -31.12 -8.41 -6.45
C PRO A 121 -31.92 -7.57 -7.45
N MET A 122 -33.25 -7.50 -7.32
CA MET A 122 -34.13 -6.75 -8.23
C MET A 122 -33.98 -5.24 -8.02
N ILE A 123 -33.89 -4.79 -6.76
CA ILE A 123 -33.58 -3.39 -6.43
C ILE A 123 -32.20 -3.01 -6.95
N ARG A 124 -31.20 -3.89 -6.79
CA ARG A 124 -29.85 -3.68 -7.32
C ARG A 124 -29.86 -3.50 -8.84
N MET A 125 -30.54 -4.39 -9.56
CA MET A 125 -30.65 -4.34 -11.01
C MET A 125 -31.32 -3.06 -11.50
N LYS A 126 -32.48 -2.69 -10.93
CA LYS A 126 -33.19 -1.43 -11.27
C LYS A 126 -32.33 -0.19 -10.98
N THR A 127 -31.51 -0.22 -9.93
CA THR A 127 -30.62 0.89 -9.60
C THR A 127 -29.50 1.03 -10.62
N ILE A 128 -28.89 -0.08 -11.04
CA ILE A 128 -27.87 -0.11 -12.10
C ILE A 128 -28.46 0.38 -13.42
N GLU A 129 -29.66 -0.11 -13.78
CA GLU A 129 -30.37 0.30 -15.00
C GLU A 129 -30.64 1.81 -15.03
N ARG A 130 -31.16 2.40 -13.93
CA ARG A 130 -31.35 3.85 -13.83
C ARG A 130 -30.04 4.63 -13.97
N ALA A 131 -28.96 4.15 -13.35
CA ALA A 131 -27.66 4.78 -13.45
C ALA A 131 -27.11 4.72 -14.89
N MET A 132 -27.29 3.60 -15.58
CA MET A 132 -26.93 3.44 -16.99
C MET A 132 -27.76 4.34 -17.89
N ASN A 133 -29.08 4.40 -17.70
CA ASN A 133 -29.96 5.26 -18.48
C ASN A 133 -29.62 6.74 -18.28
N TRP A 134 -29.35 7.16 -17.04
CA TRP A 134 -28.87 8.51 -16.77
C TRP A 134 -27.49 8.75 -17.42
N TYR A 135 -26.58 7.78 -17.36
CA TYR A 135 -25.27 7.87 -18.00
C TYR A 135 -25.42 8.04 -19.52
N HIS A 136 -26.21 7.19 -20.19
CA HIS A 136 -26.46 7.27 -21.62
C HIS A 136 -27.10 8.60 -22.03
N LYS A 137 -28.12 9.05 -21.30
CA LYS A 137 -28.79 10.34 -21.56
C LYS A 137 -27.86 11.54 -21.39
N ASN A 138 -26.89 11.46 -20.47
CA ASN A 138 -25.94 12.54 -20.17
C ASN A 138 -24.52 12.25 -20.71
N ASN A 139 -24.36 11.32 -21.64
CA ASN A 139 -23.06 10.96 -22.25
C ASN A 139 -22.72 11.88 -23.42
N THR A 140 -22.72 13.19 -23.16
CA THR A 140 -22.45 14.21 -24.18
C THR A 140 -21.03 14.11 -24.71
N LEU A 141 -20.82 14.59 -25.94
CA LEU A 141 -19.50 14.62 -26.57
C LEU A 141 -18.47 15.37 -25.69
N MET A 142 -18.91 16.45 -25.03
CA MET A 142 -18.12 17.22 -24.06
C MET A 142 -17.64 16.35 -22.89
N ARG A 143 -18.52 15.53 -22.30
CA ARG A 143 -18.17 14.63 -21.19
C ARG A 143 -17.20 13.54 -21.62
N GLN A 144 -17.35 13.02 -22.84
CA GLN A 144 -16.42 12.05 -23.41
C GLN A 144 -15.04 12.67 -23.63
N ASN A 145 -14.97 13.91 -24.14
CA ASN A 145 -13.73 14.65 -24.30
C ASN A 145 -13.03 14.95 -22.97
N SER A 146 -13.75 15.44 -21.96
CA SER A 146 -13.18 15.65 -20.62
C SER A 146 -12.60 14.37 -20.04
N ARG A 147 -13.28 13.23 -20.21
CA ARG A 147 -12.78 11.92 -19.77
C ARG A 147 -11.52 11.50 -20.53
N ARG A 148 -11.48 11.72 -21.85
CA ARG A 148 -10.30 11.46 -22.69
C ARG A 148 -9.10 12.28 -22.22
N LEU A 149 -9.29 13.58 -22.02
CA LEU A 149 -8.25 14.49 -21.54
C LEU A 149 -7.75 14.11 -20.14
N TYR A 150 -8.66 13.80 -19.21
CA TYR A 150 -8.30 13.31 -17.87
C TYR A 150 -7.44 12.04 -17.94
N ASN A 151 -7.86 11.06 -18.75
CA ASN A 151 -7.11 9.82 -18.92
C ASN A 151 -5.74 10.05 -19.57
N GLN A 152 -5.65 10.97 -20.53
CA GLN A 152 -4.37 11.33 -21.16
C GLN A 152 -3.42 11.98 -20.15
N ARG A 153 -3.88 12.97 -19.38
CA ARG A 153 -3.12 13.59 -18.29
C ARG A 153 -2.63 12.56 -17.29
N ARG A 154 -3.50 11.63 -16.87
CA ARG A 154 -3.15 10.54 -15.96
C ARG A 154 -2.06 9.61 -16.52
N ARG A 155 -2.09 9.29 -17.82
CA ARG A 155 -1.04 8.48 -18.47
C ARG A 155 0.30 9.20 -18.52
N ILE A 156 0.28 10.49 -18.86
CA ILE A 156 1.48 11.34 -18.88
C ILE A 156 2.11 11.39 -17.49
N LEU A 157 1.31 11.66 -16.46
CA LEU A 157 1.77 11.71 -15.07
C LEU A 157 2.39 10.38 -14.62
N LYS A 158 1.73 9.25 -14.91
CA LYS A 158 2.29 7.92 -14.61
C LYS A 158 3.63 7.68 -15.29
N LYS A 159 3.78 8.08 -16.56
CA LYS A 159 5.03 7.95 -17.30
C LYS A 159 6.13 8.81 -16.68
N TYR A 160 5.81 10.06 -16.32
CA TYR A 160 6.74 10.96 -15.64
C TYR A 160 7.25 10.39 -14.32
N ILE A 161 6.34 9.93 -13.45
CA ILE A 161 6.68 9.30 -12.15
C ILE A 161 7.56 8.07 -12.36
N SER A 162 7.22 7.20 -13.32
CA SER A 162 8.02 6.01 -13.63
C SER A 162 9.45 6.38 -14.07
N ILE A 163 9.60 7.38 -14.94
CA ILE A 163 10.92 7.86 -15.39
C ILE A 163 11.74 8.41 -14.21
N GLN A 164 11.11 9.22 -13.33
CA GLN A 164 11.80 9.75 -12.16
C GLN A 164 12.26 8.64 -11.20
N ASN A 165 11.40 7.66 -10.94
CA ASN A 165 11.74 6.52 -10.09
C ASN A 165 12.92 5.72 -10.67
N HIS A 166 12.93 5.46 -11.99
CA HIS A 166 14.06 4.79 -12.64
C HIS A 166 15.38 5.58 -12.52
N LYS A 167 15.35 6.92 -12.67
CA LYS A 167 16.54 7.77 -12.49
C LYS A 167 17.07 7.72 -11.05
N CYS A 168 16.17 7.73 -10.05
CA CYS A 168 16.53 7.65 -8.64
C CYS A 168 17.21 6.30 -8.33
N ILE A 169 16.64 5.19 -8.81
CA ILE A 169 17.19 3.84 -8.61
C ILE A 169 18.59 3.71 -9.23
N TYR A 170 18.79 4.21 -10.45
CA TYR A 170 20.11 4.16 -11.10
C TYR A 170 21.16 4.97 -10.33
N LYS A 171 20.80 6.17 -9.87
CA LYS A 171 21.70 7.02 -9.05
C LYS A 171 22.03 6.38 -7.70
N GLN A 172 21.08 5.71 -7.07
CA GLN A 172 21.33 4.96 -5.84
C GLN A 172 22.22 3.75 -6.08
N SER A 173 22.01 3.02 -7.19
CA SER A 173 22.85 1.89 -7.57
C SER A 173 24.30 2.31 -7.85
N SER A 174 24.51 3.45 -8.52
CA SER A 174 25.87 3.93 -8.79
C SER A 174 26.59 4.39 -7.51
N LEU A 175 25.88 5.09 -6.61
CA LEU A 175 26.41 5.44 -5.28
C LEU A 175 26.75 4.20 -4.46
N TYR A 176 25.88 3.19 -4.47
CA TYR A 176 26.12 1.91 -3.80
C TYR A 176 27.38 1.23 -4.33
N MET A 177 27.51 1.08 -5.65
CA MET A 177 28.69 0.45 -6.27
C MET A 177 29.97 1.24 -5.99
N ASN A 178 29.90 2.58 -5.99
CA ASN A 178 31.04 3.43 -5.64
C ASN A 178 31.47 3.23 -4.18
N ASN A 179 30.52 3.16 -3.25
CA ASN A 179 30.80 2.91 -1.84
C ASN A 179 31.36 1.50 -1.62
N LEU A 180 30.84 0.51 -2.33
CA LEU A 180 31.31 -0.86 -2.28
C LEU A 180 32.75 -0.97 -2.82
N ASN A 181 33.08 -0.26 -3.89
CA ASN A 181 34.45 -0.19 -4.41
C ASN A 181 35.41 0.51 -3.44
N LYS A 182 34.97 1.60 -2.78
CA LYS A 182 35.77 2.24 -1.72
C LYS A 182 36.01 1.28 -0.56
N PHE A 183 34.97 0.59 -0.10
CA PHE A 183 35.09 -0.42 0.95
C PHE A 183 36.08 -1.53 0.58
N ARG A 184 35.98 -2.06 -0.65
CA ARG A 184 36.92 -3.07 -1.18
C ARG A 184 38.37 -2.60 -1.20
N LYS A 185 38.63 -1.32 -1.47
CA LYS A 185 39.97 -0.75 -1.39
C LYS A 185 40.48 -0.71 0.05
N ILE A 186 39.65 -0.29 0.99
CA ILE A 186 40.01 -0.21 2.42
C ILE A 186 40.33 -1.59 2.99
N ILE A 187 39.52 -2.62 2.68
CA ILE A 187 39.74 -3.97 3.21
C ILE A 187 40.97 -4.66 2.59
N ARG A 188 41.45 -4.21 1.43
CA ARG A 188 42.63 -4.78 0.77
C ARG A 188 43.91 -4.57 1.58
N GLU A 189 44.01 -3.43 2.25
CA GLU A 189 45.14 -3.09 3.12
C GLU A 189 45.15 -3.91 4.43
N GLY A 190 44.06 -4.60 4.76
CA GLY A 190 43.96 -5.38 6.00
C GLY A 190 43.94 -4.51 7.27
N PRO A 191 43.57 -5.12 8.41
CA PRO A 191 43.60 -4.43 9.70
C PRO A 191 45.00 -4.50 10.33
N ASP A 192 45.95 -3.70 9.83
CA ASP A 192 47.34 -3.76 10.30
C ASP A 192 47.62 -2.96 11.59
N TYR A 193 46.63 -2.21 12.09
CA TYR A 193 46.83 -1.31 13.22
C TYR A 193 46.28 -1.89 14.51
N VAL A 194 47.16 -2.37 15.39
CA VAL A 194 46.77 -2.92 16.69
C VAL A 194 46.52 -1.79 17.69
N CYS A 195 45.31 -1.77 18.27
CA CYS A 195 45.00 -0.84 19.35
C CYS A 195 45.71 -1.26 20.64
N LEU A 196 46.52 -0.38 21.22
CA LEU A 196 47.17 -0.62 22.52
C LEU A 196 46.20 -0.94 23.65
N SER A 197 45.01 -0.34 23.61
CA SER A 197 44.05 -0.46 24.71
C SER A 197 43.25 -1.74 24.72
N CYS A 198 42.84 -2.22 23.55
CA CYS A 198 41.97 -3.39 23.42
C CYS A 198 42.60 -4.55 22.67
N GLY A 199 43.85 -4.41 22.19
CA GLY A 199 44.58 -5.44 21.44
C GLY A 199 43.99 -5.78 20.06
N LEU A 200 42.97 -5.05 19.61
CA LEU A 200 42.27 -5.37 18.37
C LEU A 200 43.03 -4.79 17.16
N ALA A 201 43.27 -5.64 16.17
CA ALA A 201 43.72 -5.28 14.83
C ALA A 201 42.60 -4.49 14.11
N LEU A 202 42.91 -3.28 13.65
CA LEU A 202 41.96 -2.31 13.10
C LEU A 202 42.51 -1.68 11.81
N PHE A 203 41.62 -1.09 11.01
CA PHE A 203 42.01 -0.33 9.82
C PHE A 203 42.55 1.06 10.18
N ARG A 204 43.36 1.65 9.28
CA ARG A 204 43.96 2.99 9.44
C ARG A 204 42.97 4.08 9.84
N ASN A 205 41.74 4.00 9.30
CA ASN A 205 40.67 4.96 9.53
C ASN A 205 39.98 4.81 10.90
N GLN A 206 40.19 3.70 11.61
CA GLN A 206 39.61 3.40 12.93
C GLN A 206 40.57 3.72 14.09
N VAL A 207 41.85 3.96 13.78
CA VAL A 207 42.89 4.26 14.77
C VAL A 207 43.40 5.69 14.65
N ILE A 208 43.98 6.18 15.73
CA ILE A 208 44.72 7.44 15.81
C ILE A 208 46.06 7.20 16.51
N PRO A 209 47.09 8.02 16.23
CA PRO A 209 48.36 7.89 16.93
C PRO A 209 48.15 8.16 18.42
N PHE A 210 48.72 7.29 19.24
CA PHE A 210 48.70 7.42 20.69
C PHE A 210 49.81 8.37 21.14
N VAL A 211 49.45 9.46 21.82
CA VAL A 211 50.37 10.46 22.36
C VAL A 211 50.08 10.60 23.85
N GLU A 212 51.06 10.29 24.69
CA GLU A 212 50.92 10.18 26.14
C GLU A 212 50.34 11.43 26.79
N GLU A 213 50.91 12.58 26.44
CA GLU A 213 50.56 13.91 26.93
C GLU A 213 49.08 14.25 26.75
N LYS A 214 48.43 13.65 25.73
CA LYS A 214 47.00 13.89 25.45
C LYS A 214 46.08 13.16 26.42
N TYR A 215 46.56 12.13 27.11
CA TYR A 215 45.75 11.23 27.93
C TYR A 215 46.14 11.25 29.41
N ILE A 216 47.40 11.55 29.77
CA ILE A 216 47.81 11.69 31.16
C ILE A 216 47.50 13.11 31.64
N LYS A 217 46.49 13.23 32.51
CA LYS A 217 46.15 14.47 33.23
C LYS A 217 46.25 14.25 34.74
N GLN A 218 46.57 15.31 35.50
CA GLN A 218 46.79 15.23 36.96
C GLN A 218 45.59 14.64 37.73
N ASN A 219 44.35 14.87 37.28
CA ASN A 219 43.11 14.43 37.96
C ASN A 219 42.50 13.12 37.39
N MET A 220 43.33 12.20 36.90
CA MET A 220 42.87 10.88 36.41
C MET A 220 42.86 9.83 37.53
N SER A 221 41.90 8.90 37.50
CA SER A 221 41.89 7.75 38.42
C SER A 221 43.18 6.94 38.31
N TYR A 222 43.71 6.49 39.45
CA TYR A 222 44.93 5.67 39.56
C TYR A 222 44.89 4.45 38.63
N GLU A 223 43.74 3.77 38.55
CA GLU A 223 43.55 2.57 37.73
C GLU A 223 43.73 2.87 36.22
N ILE A 224 43.17 4.00 35.77
CA ILE A 224 43.27 4.43 34.37
C ILE A 224 44.69 4.87 34.06
N LYS A 225 45.35 5.56 35.00
CA LYS A 225 46.75 5.99 34.87
C LYS A 225 47.69 4.78 34.78
N LYS A 226 47.53 3.79 35.66
CA LYS A 226 48.27 2.53 35.65
C LYS A 226 48.03 1.74 34.35
N HIS A 227 46.80 1.71 33.84
CA HIS A 227 46.48 1.06 32.58
C HIS A 227 47.14 1.74 31.38
N ILE A 228 47.12 3.07 31.32
CA ILE A 228 47.83 3.82 30.27
C ILE A 228 49.33 3.56 30.34
N GLN A 229 49.91 3.57 31.54
CA GLN A 229 51.33 3.27 31.76
C GLN A 229 51.72 1.83 31.37
N SER A 230 50.81 0.86 31.53
CA SER A 230 51.06 -0.53 31.13
C SER A 230 51.31 -0.70 29.61
N TYR A 231 50.75 0.17 28.78
CA TYR A 231 50.99 0.16 27.32
C TYR A 231 52.42 0.57 26.93
N PHE A 232 53.22 1.10 27.87
CA PHE A 232 54.59 1.52 27.61
C PHE A 232 55.60 0.40 27.80
N MET A 233 55.33 -0.56 28.69
CA MET A 233 56.29 -1.64 28.98
C MET A 233 56.42 -2.68 27.85
N TYR A 234 55.53 -2.66 26.85
CA TYR A 234 55.40 -3.74 25.87
C TYR A 234 56.01 -3.49 24.48
N SER A 235 56.75 -2.41 24.22
CA SER A 235 57.33 -2.21 22.88
C SER A 235 58.66 -1.46 22.87
N SER A 236 59.65 -2.07 22.22
CA SER A 236 60.94 -1.48 21.86
C SER A 236 60.77 -0.22 20.99
N SER A 237 61.68 0.70 21.18
CA SER A 237 61.74 2.14 20.87
C SER A 237 61.45 2.66 19.43
N ARG A 238 60.84 1.94 18.49
CA ARG A 238 60.76 2.40 17.08
C ARG A 238 59.44 2.33 16.33
N GLU A 239 58.38 1.72 16.88
CA GLU A 239 57.09 1.63 16.18
C GLU A 239 56.06 2.64 16.69
N GLN A 240 55.41 3.35 15.74
CA GLN A 240 54.34 4.30 16.04
C GLN A 240 53.18 3.58 16.74
N LYS A 241 52.83 4.05 17.94
CA LYS A 241 51.76 3.48 18.78
C LYS A 241 50.37 3.93 18.32
N TRP A 242 49.41 3.02 18.29
CA TRP A 242 48.04 3.29 17.82
C TRP A 242 46.98 3.01 18.89
N ILE A 243 45.93 3.83 18.91
CA ILE A 243 44.76 3.64 19.77
C ILE A 243 43.46 3.74 18.95
N CYS A 244 42.50 2.87 19.23
CA CYS A 244 41.19 2.88 18.59
C CYS A 244 40.42 4.16 18.96
N LYS A 245 39.68 4.74 18.02
CA LYS A 245 38.87 5.96 18.26
C LYS A 245 37.95 5.82 19.47
N SER A 246 37.23 4.69 19.58
CA SER A 246 36.34 4.40 20.71
C SER A 246 37.07 4.35 22.06
N CYS A 247 38.29 3.80 22.07
CA CYS A 247 39.13 3.66 23.25
C CYS A 247 39.63 5.04 23.69
N SER A 248 40.14 5.83 22.75
CA SER A 248 40.52 7.24 22.95
C SER A 248 39.36 8.05 23.54
N ASP A 249 38.16 7.95 22.96
CA ASP A 249 37.00 8.74 23.40
C ASP A 249 36.58 8.38 24.83
N LYS A 250 36.68 7.10 25.20
CA LYS A 250 36.39 6.64 26.55
C LYS A 250 37.43 7.15 27.55
N ILE A 251 38.72 7.03 27.24
CA ILE A 251 39.80 7.55 28.09
C ILE A 251 39.69 9.06 28.29
N LYS A 252 39.41 9.82 27.21
CA LYS A 252 39.19 11.28 27.28
C LYS A 252 38.02 11.64 28.19
N LYS A 253 36.97 10.82 28.21
CA LYS A 253 35.79 10.96 29.08
C LYS A 253 36.03 10.42 30.50
N ARG A 254 37.26 10.03 30.85
CA ARG A 254 37.63 9.40 32.14
C ARG A 254 36.85 8.10 32.42
N GLN A 255 36.38 7.44 31.36
CA GLN A 255 35.67 6.18 31.44
C GLN A 255 36.60 5.06 30.98
N MET A 256 36.44 3.89 31.59
CA MET A 256 37.10 2.69 31.09
C MET A 256 36.55 2.30 29.71
N PRO A 257 37.41 2.00 28.72
CA PRO A 257 36.98 1.42 27.46
C PRO A 257 36.16 0.15 27.73
N SER A 258 34.95 0.08 27.18
CA SER A 258 33.98 -1.00 27.44
C SER A 258 34.56 -2.41 27.21
N ARG A 259 35.48 -2.52 26.26
CA ARG A 259 36.15 -3.78 25.91
C ARG A 259 37.30 -4.15 26.84
N ALA A 260 37.85 -3.19 27.58
CA ALA A 260 38.85 -3.44 28.62
C ALA A 260 38.21 -3.88 29.96
N VAL A 261 36.91 -3.58 30.15
CA VAL A 261 36.13 -3.97 31.34
C VAL A 261 35.96 -5.50 31.42
N VAL A 262 35.68 -6.16 30.29
CA VAL A 262 35.42 -7.61 30.23
C VAL A 262 36.66 -8.43 30.60
N ASN A 263 37.86 -8.00 30.17
CA ASN A 263 39.11 -8.70 30.44
C ASN A 263 39.75 -8.33 31.79
N LYS A 264 39.06 -7.59 32.67
CA LYS A 264 39.58 -7.15 33.99
C LYS A 264 41.04 -6.68 33.96
N LEU A 265 41.41 -5.91 32.93
CA LEU A 265 42.77 -5.37 32.78
C LEU A 265 43.89 -6.40 32.50
N LYS A 266 43.58 -7.67 32.19
CA LYS A 266 44.58 -8.65 31.79
C LYS A 266 44.69 -8.71 30.26
N VAL A 267 45.76 -8.14 29.73
CA VAL A 267 46.31 -8.65 28.46
C VAL A 267 46.88 -10.03 28.80
N CYS A 268 46.44 -11.08 28.12
CA CYS A 268 47.02 -12.40 28.36
C CYS A 268 48.53 -12.29 28.17
N GLU A 269 49.30 -12.73 29.17
CA GLU A 269 50.74 -12.79 29.02
C GLU A 269 51.04 -13.67 27.81
N ILE A 270 52.00 -13.23 26.99
CA ILE A 270 52.47 -14.03 25.87
C ILE A 270 52.98 -15.36 26.47
N PRO A 271 52.43 -16.52 26.04
CA PRO A 271 52.88 -17.83 26.50
C PRO A 271 54.41 -17.91 26.45
N SER A 272 55.01 -18.57 27.45
CA SER A 272 56.47 -18.67 27.57
C SER A 272 57.15 -19.23 26.31
N GLU A 273 56.42 -20.09 25.60
CA GLU A 273 56.73 -20.73 24.33
C GLU A 273 56.84 -19.71 23.19
N LEU A 274 55.99 -18.68 23.20
CA LEU A 274 55.95 -17.62 22.17
C LEU A 274 56.84 -16.42 22.51
N LYS A 275 57.28 -16.31 23.77
CA LYS A 275 58.15 -15.22 24.24
C LYS A 275 59.55 -15.27 23.60
N ARG A 276 60.00 -16.47 23.25
CA ARG A 276 61.32 -16.75 22.65
C ARG A 276 61.35 -16.64 21.12
N LEU A 277 60.18 -16.52 20.48
CA LEU A 277 60.10 -16.44 19.01
C LEU A 277 60.67 -15.11 18.51
N ASN A 278 61.53 -15.19 17.49
CA ASN A 278 62.06 -14.02 16.80
C ASN A 278 60.95 -13.36 15.96
N ASN A 279 61.14 -12.10 15.57
CA ASN A 279 60.10 -11.34 14.84
C ASN A 279 59.68 -12.00 13.51
N LEU A 280 60.52 -12.85 12.92
CA LEU A 280 60.20 -13.65 11.72
C LEU A 280 59.33 -14.87 12.00
N GLU A 281 59.32 -15.38 13.23
CA GLU A 281 58.58 -16.58 13.65
C GLU A 281 57.22 -16.23 14.28
N LYS A 282 56.92 -14.94 14.45
CA LYS A 282 55.68 -14.41 15.03
C LYS A 282 54.58 -14.08 14.01
N HIS A 283 54.89 -14.08 12.72
CA HIS A 283 53.96 -13.83 11.62
C HIS A 283 53.44 -15.14 11.02
#